data_AF-A0A0D9Z7V4-F1
#
_entry.id   AF-A0A0D9Z7V4-F1
#
_cell.length_a   1.000
_cell.length_b   1.000
_cell.length_c   1.000
_cell.angle_alpha   90.00
_cell.angle_beta   90.00
_cell.angle_gamma   90.00
#
_symmetry.space_group_name_H-M   'P 1'
#
loop_
_entity.id
_entity.type
_entity.pdbx_description
1 polymer ?
#
loop_
_entity_poly.entity_id
_entity_poly.type
_entity_poly.pdbx_seq_one_letter_code
_entity_poly.pdbx_strand_id
1 'polypeptide(L)'
;MKLAVAVACALALASACHGLQLGYYKQSCPRVEAIVRDEVKKFVYKDAGVGAGLIRLVFHDCFVENWHAFKQKQKEFHFTSGKSQLR
;
A
#
# COMPACT_ATOMS: atom_id res chain seq x y z
N MET A 1 28.33 -20.10 -5.44
CA MET A 1 27.27 -20.25 -4.41
C MET A 1 26.87 -18.95 -3.74
N LYS A 2 27.82 -18.15 -3.21
CA LYS A 2 27.54 -16.86 -2.53
C LYS A 2 26.79 -15.84 -3.42
N LEU A 3 27.17 -15.75 -4.70
CA LEU A 3 26.53 -14.84 -5.66
C LEU A 3 25.09 -15.25 -5.99
N ALA A 4 24.84 -16.56 -6.14
CA ALA A 4 23.51 -17.09 -6.42
C ALA A 4 22.53 -16.84 -5.25
N VAL A 5 23.01 -16.94 -4.00
CA VAL A 5 22.23 -16.62 -2.80
C VAL A 5 21.90 -15.13 -2.74
N ALA A 6 22.86 -14.25 -3.03
CA ALA A 6 22.63 -12.80 -3.04
C ALA A 6 21.61 -12.40 -4.12
N VAL A 7 21.71 -12.99 -5.32
CA VAL A 7 20.77 -12.75 -6.42
C VAL A 7 19.37 -13.25 -6.08
N ALA A 8 19.24 -14.47 -5.54
CA ALA A 8 17.96 -15.02 -5.12
C ALA A 8 17.29 -14.17 -4.02
N CYS A 9 18.09 -13.63 -3.09
CA CYS A 9 17.60 -12.75 -2.02
C CYS A 9 17.09 -11.40 -2.56
N ALA A 10 17.78 -10.82 -3.54
CA ALA A 10 17.37 -9.59 -4.19
C ALA A 10 16.07 -9.75 -5.01
N LEU A 11 15.92 -10.87 -5.73
CA LEU A 11 14.69 -11.18 -6.45
C LEU A 11 13.49 -11.41 -5.52
N ALA A 12 13.71 -12.02 -4.35
CA ALA A 12 12.64 -12.23 -3.36
C ALA A 12 12.14 -10.90 -2.77
N LEU A 13 13.03 -9.96 -2.45
CA LEU A 13 12.67 -8.64 -1.93
C LEU A 13 11.93 -7.76 -2.95
N ALA A 14 12.25 -7.90 -4.24
CA ALA A 14 11.55 -7.20 -5.32
C ALA A 14 10.07 -7.63 -5.45
N SER A 15 9.70 -8.78 -4.88
CA SER A 15 8.37 -9.35 -5.03
C SER A 15 7.33 -8.93 -3.97
N ALA A 16 7.69 -7.99 -3.09
CA ALA A 16 6.86 -7.58 -1.96
C ALA A 16 5.70 -6.60 -2.30
N CYS A 17 5.51 -6.21 -3.55
CA CYS A 17 4.41 -5.34 -3.96
C CYS A 17 3.74 -5.86 -5.24
N HIS A 18 3.03 -6.98 -5.12
CA HIS A 18 2.24 -7.53 -6.23
C HIS A 18 0.76 -7.47 -5.88
N GLY A 19 0.02 -6.57 -6.52
CA GLY A 19 -1.44 -6.55 -6.41
C GLY A 19 -2.12 -5.27 -6.90
N LEU A 20 -1.42 -4.13 -6.91
CA LEU A 20 -2.01 -2.87 -7.37
C LEU A 20 -1.55 -2.55 -8.80
N GLN A 21 -2.52 -2.46 -9.72
CA GLN A 21 -2.27 -2.10 -11.11
C GLN A 21 -3.17 -0.94 -11.53
N LEU A 22 -2.60 0.07 -12.18
CA LEU A 22 -3.37 1.16 -12.77
C LEU A 22 -4.33 0.63 -13.85
N GLY A 23 -5.60 1.03 -13.77
CA GLY A 23 -6.62 0.57 -14.71
C GLY A 23 -6.98 -0.91 -14.57
N TYR A 24 -6.89 -1.47 -13.36
CA TYR A 24 -7.30 -2.84 -13.07
C TYR A 24 -8.70 -3.18 -13.61
N TYR A 25 -9.63 -2.22 -13.53
CA TYR A 25 -11.00 -2.39 -14.00
C TYR A 25 -11.21 -2.10 -15.49
N LYS A 26 -10.18 -1.77 -16.27
CA LYS A 26 -10.35 -1.40 -17.69
C LYS A 26 -11.05 -2.45 -18.54
N GLN A 27 -10.80 -3.74 -18.28
CA GLN A 27 -11.40 -4.84 -19.05
C GLN A 27 -12.79 -5.23 -18.53
N SER A 28 -12.99 -5.25 -17.21
CA SER A 28 -14.26 -5.68 -16.62
C SER A 28 -15.31 -4.56 -16.55
N CYS A 29 -14.90 -3.34 -16.19
CA CYS A 29 -15.79 -2.18 -16.08
C CYS A 29 -15.01 -0.88 -16.30
N PRO A 30 -14.80 -0.45 -17.56
CA PRO A 30 -13.96 0.71 -17.88
C PRO A 30 -14.52 2.04 -17.36
N ARG A 31 -15.82 2.09 -17.05
CA ARG A 31 -16.50 3.32 -16.59
C ARG A 31 -16.41 3.54 -15.09
N VAL A 32 -15.95 2.55 -14.30
CA VAL A 32 -16.00 2.64 -12.84
C VAL A 32 -15.21 3.84 -12.30
N GLU A 33 -13.99 4.07 -12.81
CA GLU A 33 -13.14 5.17 -12.37
C GLU A 33 -13.78 6.54 -12.69
N ALA A 34 -14.47 6.64 -13.83
CA ALA A 34 -15.19 7.86 -14.23
C ALA A 34 -16.44 8.10 -13.36
N ILE A 35 -17.23 7.05 -13.10
CA ILE A 35 -18.44 7.14 -12.29
C ILE A 35 -18.09 7.57 -10.86
N VAL A 36 -17.09 6.93 -10.24
CA VAL A 36 -16.65 7.30 -8.89
C VAL A 36 -16.15 8.74 -8.85
N ARG A 37 -15.36 9.15 -9.84
CA ARG A 37 -14.85 10.53 -9.94
C ARG A 37 -15.98 11.55 -10.03
N ASP A 38 -16.96 11.32 -10.90
CA ASP A 38 -18.06 12.25 -11.12
C ASP A 38 -18.91 12.39 -9.86
N GLU A 39 -19.18 11.29 -9.17
CA GLU A 39 -20.03 11.31 -7.99
C GLU A 39 -19.34 11.94 -6.79
N VAL A 40 -18.07 11.60 -6.55
CA VAL A 40 -17.25 12.29 -5.53
C VAL A 40 -17.18 13.79 -5.85
N LYS A 41 -17.00 14.18 -7.11
CA LYS A 41 -16.94 15.59 -7.51
C LYS A 41 -18.25 16.33 -7.20
N LYS A 42 -19.42 15.73 -7.47
CA LYS A 42 -20.72 16.33 -7.14
C LYS A 42 -20.87 16.55 -5.64
N PHE A 43 -20.51 15.57 -4.83
CA PHE A 43 -20.62 15.68 -3.38
C PHE A 43 -19.62 16.68 -2.79
N VAL A 44 -18.39 16.72 -3.29
CA VAL A 44 -17.38 17.71 -2.88
C VAL A 44 -17.77 19.13 -3.28
N TYR A 45 -18.41 19.31 -4.45
CA TYR A 45 -18.91 20.61 -4.86
C TYR A 45 -20.05 21.11 -3.97
N LYS A 46 -20.89 20.18 -3.47
CA LYS A 46 -21.99 20.50 -2.56
C LYS A 46 -21.49 20.77 -1.14
N ASP A 47 -20.49 20.03 -0.68
CA ASP A 47 -19.86 20.20 0.62
C ASP A 47 -18.39 19.79 0.58
N ALA A 48 -17.50 20.76 0.76
CA ALA A 48 -16.06 20.54 0.76
C ALA A 48 -15.60 19.60 1.89
N GLY A 49 -16.39 19.48 2.97
CA GLY A 49 -16.14 18.59 4.11
C GLY A 49 -16.16 17.10 3.71
N VAL A 50 -16.90 16.73 2.66
CA VAL A 50 -16.97 15.34 2.18
C VAL A 50 -15.63 14.89 1.60
N GLY A 51 -14.90 15.77 0.92
CA GLY A 51 -13.57 15.46 0.38
C GLY A 51 -12.56 15.17 1.50
N ALA A 52 -12.55 16.02 2.52
CA ALA A 52 -11.72 15.83 3.71
C ALA A 52 -12.11 14.56 4.49
N GLY A 53 -13.40 14.26 4.57
CA GLY A 53 -13.93 13.04 5.18
C GLY A 53 -13.50 11.77 4.45
N LEU A 54 -13.57 11.75 3.11
CA LEU A 54 -13.13 10.62 2.28
C LEU A 54 -11.63 10.33 2.49
N ILE A 55 -10.81 11.38 2.48
CA ILE A 55 -9.37 11.26 2.71
C ILE A 55 -9.10 10.68 4.11
N ARG A 56 -9.78 11.22 5.14
CA ARG A 56 -9.65 10.72 6.52
C ARG A 56 -10.11 9.27 6.65
N LEU A 57 -11.19 8.86 5.98
CA LEU A 57 -11.69 7.49 5.98
C LEU A 57 -10.67 6.53 5.37
N VAL A 58 -10.09 6.85 4.21
CA VAL A 58 -9.04 6.03 3.59
C VAL A 58 -7.81 5.93 4.50
N PHE A 59 -7.38 7.04 5.11
CA PHE A 59 -6.29 7.00 6.08
C PHE A 59 -6.61 6.19 7.33
N HIS A 60 -7.85 6.28 7.83
CA HIS A 60 -8.31 5.55 8.99
C HIS A 60 -8.39 4.04 8.72
N ASP A 61 -8.99 3.63 7.60
CA ASP A 61 -9.18 2.23 7.24
C ASP A 61 -7.84 1.58 6.90
N CYS A 62 -6.96 2.28 6.19
CA CYS A 62 -5.61 1.78 5.97
C CYS A 62 -4.80 1.74 7.27
N PHE A 63 -4.92 2.71 8.19
CA PHE A 63 -4.18 2.65 9.46
C PHE A 63 -4.62 1.48 10.34
N VAL A 64 -5.91 1.10 10.30
CA VAL A 64 -6.46 -0.04 11.03
C VAL A 64 -6.10 -1.37 10.35
N GLU A 65 -6.16 -1.46 9.01
CA GLU A 65 -5.74 -2.67 8.26
C GLU A 65 -4.22 -2.89 8.25
N ASN A 66 -3.43 -1.81 8.38
CA ASN A 66 -1.98 -1.89 8.50
C ASN A 66 -1.52 -2.59 9.78
N TRP A 67 -2.38 -3.04 10.70
CA TRP A 67 -1.96 -3.96 11.76
C TRP A 67 -1.32 -5.24 11.18
N HIS A 68 -1.77 -5.69 10.00
CA HIS A 68 -1.18 -6.85 9.32
C HIS A 68 0.12 -6.52 8.56
N ALA A 69 0.22 -5.34 7.93
CA ALA A 69 1.42 -4.91 7.21
C ALA A 69 2.53 -4.32 8.13
N PHE A 70 2.15 -3.69 9.24
CA PHE A 70 3.06 -3.16 10.26
C PHE A 70 3.80 -4.28 11.00
N LYS A 71 3.15 -5.45 11.22
CA LYS A 71 3.86 -6.63 11.72
C LYS A 71 4.96 -7.13 10.78
N GLN A 72 4.85 -6.89 9.47
CA GLN A 72 5.90 -7.27 8.52
C GLN A 72 7.07 -6.28 8.55
N LYS A 73 6.81 -4.97 8.65
CA LYS A 73 7.88 -3.97 8.84
C LYS A 73 8.52 -3.98 10.24
N GLN A 74 7.81 -4.40 11.30
CA GLN A 74 8.45 -4.54 12.62
C GLN A 74 9.36 -5.78 12.71
N LYS A 75 9.08 -6.87 11.99
CA LYS A 75 10.00 -8.02 11.93
C LYS A 75 11.30 -7.67 11.20
N GLU A 76 11.25 -6.75 10.24
CA GLU A 76 12.43 -6.29 9.52
C GLU A 76 13.23 -5.26 10.35
N PHE A 77 12.57 -4.35 11.05
CA PHE A 77 13.25 -3.36 11.91
C PHE A 77 13.87 -3.96 13.18
N HIS A 78 13.28 -5.03 13.74
CA HIS A 78 13.91 -5.79 14.83
C HIS A 78 15.08 -6.68 14.38
N PHE A 79 15.24 -6.96 13.08
CA PHE A 79 16.41 -7.67 12.56
C PHE A 79 17.56 -6.72 12.23
N THR A 80 17.28 -5.46 11.87
CA THR A 80 18.32 -4.45 11.57
C THR A 80 18.84 -3.69 12.78
N SER A 81 18.16 -3.74 13.94
CA SER A 81 18.55 -3.03 15.17
C SER A 81 19.02 -3.95 16.31
N GLY A 82 19.70 -5.06 15.99
CA GLY A 82 20.01 -6.09 17.00
C GLY A 82 21.15 -7.05 16.68
N LYS A 83 22.30 -6.56 16.20
CA LYS A 83 23.60 -7.19 16.49
C LYS A 83 24.61 -6.11 16.88
N SER A 84 24.56 -5.74 18.16
CA SER A 84 25.71 -5.17 18.86
C SER A 84 26.89 -6.14 18.80
N GLN A 85 28.01 -5.63 18.31
CA GLN A 85 29.33 -5.76 18.95
C GLN A 85 29.57 -7.04 19.76
N LEU A 86 30.34 -7.95 19.17
CA LEU A 86 31.28 -8.83 19.89
C LEU A 86 32.68 -8.21 19.72
N ARG A 87 32.99 -7.19 20.52
CA ARG A 87 34.24 -6.99 21.29
C ARG A 87 34.14 -5.69 22.08
#